data_AF-A0A937UR22-F1
#
_entry.id   AF-A0A937UR22-F1
#
_cell.length_a   1.000
_cell.length_b   1.000
_cell.length_c   1.000
_cell.angle_alpha   90.00
_cell.angle_beta   90.00
_cell.angle_gamma   90.00
#
_symmetry.space_group_name_H-M   'P 1'
#
loop_
_entity.id
_entity.type
_entity.pdbx_description
1 polymer ?
#
loop_
_entity_poly.entity_id
_entity_poly.type
_entity_poly.pdbx_seq_one_letter_code
_entity_poly.pdbx_strand_id
1 'polypeptide(L)'
;MSTAEAAAAVRARGYTPADTSGYDPDRALSVIVGMLATSADGHPQRAFFFHDGRFVGTDAAEPSATIGWIWSTDDTVALQYQLYRPSDPMCCPTAGAATVRFRWTGATVASLDPLPSTSWDAPASRR
;
A
#
# COMPACT_ATOMS: atom_id res chain seq x y z
N MET A 1 -11.40 -16.26 0.12
CA MET A 1 -10.73 -16.02 1.43
C MET A 1 -11.45 -14.89 2.14
N SER A 2 -11.87 -15.08 3.38
CA SER A 2 -12.49 -14.03 4.21
C SER A 2 -11.51 -12.89 4.53
N THR A 3 -12.03 -11.73 4.94
CA THR A 3 -11.21 -10.60 5.40
C THR A 3 -10.29 -10.98 6.56
N ALA A 4 -10.73 -11.87 7.45
CA ALA A 4 -9.93 -12.34 8.58
C ALA A 4 -8.72 -13.18 8.15
N GLU A 5 -8.90 -14.06 7.17
CA GLU A 5 -7.82 -14.85 6.59
C GLU A 5 -6.86 -13.97 5.77
N ALA A 6 -7.37 -12.98 5.04
CA ALA A 6 -6.55 -12.00 4.34
C ALA A 6 -5.68 -11.18 5.31
N ALA A 7 -6.29 -10.72 6.39
CA ALA A 7 -5.61 -10.05 7.48
C ALA A 7 -4.56 -10.96 8.14
N ALA A 8 -4.81 -12.26 8.27
CA ALA A 8 -3.81 -13.22 8.76
C ALA A 8 -2.63 -13.37 7.78
N ALA A 9 -2.87 -13.33 6.47
CA ALA A 9 -1.81 -13.33 5.46
C ALA A 9 -0.91 -12.09 5.56
N VAL A 10 -1.46 -10.92 5.89
CA VAL A 10 -0.69 -9.70 6.19
C VAL A 10 0.14 -9.87 7.47
N ARG A 11 -0.45 -10.40 8.54
CA ARG A 11 0.27 -10.68 9.81
C ARG A 11 1.42 -11.67 9.63
N ALA A 12 1.22 -12.73 8.84
CA ALA A 12 2.27 -13.70 8.53
C ALA A 12 3.49 -13.08 7.81
N ARG A 13 3.35 -11.87 7.25
CA ARG A 13 4.43 -11.10 6.61
C ARG A 13 5.03 -10.03 7.52
N GLY A 14 4.67 -10.00 8.81
CA GLY A 14 5.21 -9.08 9.79
C GLY A 14 4.51 -7.73 9.86
N TYR A 15 3.29 -7.60 9.32
CA TYR A 15 2.52 -6.36 9.31
C TYR A 15 1.20 -6.52 10.06
N THR A 16 0.81 -5.49 10.79
CA THR A 16 -0.54 -5.34 11.36
C THR A 16 -1.46 -4.73 10.29
N PRO A 17 -2.61 -5.35 9.96
CA PRO A 17 -3.61 -4.75 9.06
C PRO A 17 -4.09 -3.43 9.65
N ALA A 18 -3.81 -2.32 8.96
CA ALA A 18 -4.16 -0.97 9.38
C ALA A 18 -5.45 -0.50 8.70
N ASP A 19 -5.64 -0.86 7.42
CA ASP A 19 -6.86 -0.57 6.66
C ASP A 19 -7.23 -1.76 5.77
N THR A 20 -8.43 -2.30 5.98
CA THR A 20 -9.01 -3.42 5.22
C THR A 20 -10.16 -2.98 4.32
N SER A 21 -10.48 -1.69 4.21
CA SER A 21 -11.61 -1.18 3.44
C SER A 21 -11.45 -1.42 1.92
N GLY A 22 -10.21 -1.57 1.45
CA GLY A 22 -9.92 -1.96 0.07
C GLY A 22 -10.01 -3.47 -0.22
N TYR A 23 -10.33 -4.30 0.78
CA TYR A 23 -10.42 -5.75 0.62
C TYR A 23 -11.84 -6.20 0.28
N ASP A 24 -11.95 -6.93 -0.80
CA ASP A 24 -13.18 -7.55 -1.28
C ASP A 24 -12.79 -8.89 -1.93
N PRO A 25 -13.26 -10.04 -1.42
CA PRO A 25 -12.88 -11.34 -1.94
C PRO A 25 -13.46 -11.66 -3.31
N ASP A 26 -14.49 -10.93 -3.75
CA ASP A 26 -15.18 -11.18 -5.01
C ASP A 26 -14.60 -10.34 -6.18
N ARG A 27 -13.60 -9.49 -5.89
CA ARG A 27 -12.92 -8.66 -6.88
C ARG A 27 -11.68 -9.33 -7.45
N ALA A 28 -11.45 -9.09 -8.74
CA ALA A 28 -10.22 -9.50 -9.40
C ALA A 28 -8.97 -8.87 -8.74
N LEU A 29 -9.06 -7.64 -8.20
CA LEU A 29 -7.99 -7.04 -7.42
C LEU A 29 -8.54 -6.35 -6.17
N SER A 30 -8.03 -6.75 -5.01
CA SER A 30 -8.31 -6.09 -3.74
C SER A 30 -7.05 -5.89 -2.93
N VAL A 31 -7.12 -5.05 -1.88
CA VAL A 31 -5.93 -4.60 -1.14
C VAL A 31 -6.19 -4.52 0.36
N ILE A 32 -5.16 -4.79 1.14
CA ILE A 32 -5.08 -4.42 2.56
C ILE A 32 -3.84 -3.55 2.74
N VAL A 33 -3.99 -2.40 3.40
CA VAL A 33 -2.83 -1.61 3.86
C VAL A 33 -2.42 -2.13 5.23
N GLY A 34 -1.16 -2.53 5.34
CA GLY A 34 -0.55 -2.99 6.57
C GLY A 34 0.51 -2.01 7.05
N MET A 35 0.67 -1.94 8.37
CA MET A 35 1.74 -1.23 9.07
C MET A 35 2.73 -2.24 9.63
N LEU A 36 4.03 -1.95 9.59
CA LEU A 36 5.03 -2.87 10.17
C LEU A 36 4.69 -3.15 11.64
N ALA A 37 4.63 -4.44 12.03
CA ALA A 37 4.09 -4.82 13.35
C ALA A 37 4.93 -4.30 14.53
N THR A 38 6.22 -4.05 14.31
CA THR A 38 7.14 -3.47 15.31
C THR A 38 7.15 -1.94 15.30
N SER A 39 6.33 -1.30 14.46
CA SER A 39 6.22 0.14 14.41
C SER A 39 5.57 0.69 15.68
N ALA A 40 6.19 1.72 16.25
CA ALA A 40 5.62 2.48 17.36
C ALA A 40 4.90 3.76 16.90
N ASP A 41 5.25 4.29 15.73
CA ASP A 41 4.81 5.58 15.23
C ASP A 41 3.83 5.49 14.05
N GLY A 42 3.55 4.29 13.56
CA GLY A 42 2.64 4.08 12.44
C GLY A 42 3.33 3.77 11.11
N HIS A 43 4.66 3.76 11.09
CA HIS A 43 5.50 3.62 9.90
C HIS A 43 6.57 2.52 10.04
N PRO A 44 7.02 1.91 8.93
CA PRO A 44 6.52 2.10 7.57
C PRO A 44 5.29 1.24 7.27
N GLN A 45 4.58 1.60 6.22
CA GLN A 45 3.38 0.93 5.70
C GLN A 45 3.64 0.26 4.34
N ARG A 46 2.82 -0.74 4.02
CA ARG A 46 2.87 -1.49 2.76
C ARG A 46 1.47 -1.91 2.36
N ALA A 47 1.18 -1.91 1.06
CA ALA A 47 -0.09 -2.44 0.55
C ALA A 47 0.11 -3.89 0.07
N PHE A 48 -0.84 -4.75 0.42
CA PHE A 48 -0.83 -6.18 0.09
C PHE A 48 -2.01 -6.45 -0.84
N PHE A 49 -1.71 -6.90 -2.05
CA PHE A 49 -2.71 -7.19 -3.07
C PHE A 49 -3.16 -8.63 -3.03
N PHE A 50 -4.45 -8.81 -3.30
CA PHE A 50 -5.12 -10.09 -3.38
C PHE A 50 -5.92 -10.18 -4.69
N HIS A 51 -5.93 -11.36 -5.29
CA HIS A 51 -6.75 -11.72 -6.45
C HIS A 51 -7.55 -12.96 -6.06
N ASP A 52 -8.88 -12.90 -6.16
CA ASP A 52 -9.80 -13.99 -5.79
C ASP A 52 -9.51 -14.58 -4.39
N GLY A 53 -9.18 -13.69 -3.45
CA GLY A 53 -8.82 -14.06 -2.09
C GLY A 53 -7.48 -14.81 -1.97
N ARG A 54 -6.54 -14.64 -2.90
CA ARG A 54 -5.16 -15.13 -2.79
C ARG A 54 -4.19 -13.96 -2.84
N PHE A 55 -3.21 -13.94 -1.94
CA PHE A 55 -2.14 -12.94 -1.98
C PHE A 55 -1.32 -13.07 -3.28
N VAL A 56 -1.14 -11.96 -4.00
CA VAL A 56 -0.44 -11.93 -5.29
C VAL A 56 0.78 -11.01 -5.32
N GLY A 57 0.92 -10.08 -4.37
CA GLY A 57 2.08 -9.18 -4.34
C GLY A 57 1.88 -7.97 -3.45
N THR A 58 2.86 -7.09 -3.47
CA THR A 58 2.83 -5.80 -2.74
C THR A 58 2.93 -4.64 -3.72
N ASP A 59 2.61 -3.43 -3.26
CA ASP A 59 2.64 -2.22 -4.06
C ASP A 59 4.02 -1.83 -4.59
N ALA A 60 5.05 -2.11 -3.80
CA ALA A 60 6.44 -1.87 -4.18
C ALA A 60 7.40 -2.85 -3.48
N ALA A 61 8.67 -2.81 -3.88
CA ALA A 61 9.73 -3.60 -3.25
C ALA A 61 10.06 -3.05 -1.85
N GLU A 62 10.31 -1.75 -1.71
CA GLU A 62 10.47 -1.06 -0.42
C GLU A 62 9.13 -0.53 0.12
N PRO A 63 8.92 -0.51 1.46
CA PRO A 63 7.71 0.04 2.05
C PRO A 63 7.70 1.58 1.95
N SER A 64 6.56 2.21 2.24
CA SER A 64 6.40 3.67 2.27
C SER A 64 6.17 4.15 3.70
N ALA A 65 6.37 5.43 3.98
CA ALA A 65 5.96 6.07 5.23
C ALA A 65 4.44 5.89 5.44
N THR A 66 3.62 6.48 4.57
CA THR A 66 2.16 6.44 4.69
C THR A 66 1.51 6.12 3.36
N ILE A 67 0.58 5.16 3.40
CA ILE A 67 -0.25 4.72 2.30
C ILE A 67 -1.71 4.83 2.74
N GLY A 68 -2.54 5.50 1.94
CA GLY A 68 -3.98 5.53 2.11
C GLY A 68 -4.68 4.82 0.96
N TRP A 69 -5.69 3.99 1.25
CA TRP A 69 -6.61 3.51 0.23
C TRP A 69 -7.59 4.62 -0.15
N ILE A 70 -7.85 4.81 -1.46
CA ILE A 70 -8.75 5.86 -1.96
C ILE A 70 -10.01 5.25 -2.57
N TRP A 71 -9.86 4.37 -3.55
CA TRP A 71 -10.97 3.67 -4.20
C TRP A 71 -10.46 2.40 -4.90
N SER A 72 -11.40 1.51 -5.24
CA SER A 72 -11.13 0.33 -6.06
C SER A 72 -12.29 0.06 -7.03
N THR A 73 -11.98 -0.38 -8.24
CA THR A 73 -12.93 -1.07 -9.15
C THR A 73 -12.80 -2.58 -8.95
N ASP A 74 -13.26 -3.38 -9.92
CA ASP A 74 -13.06 -4.84 -9.93
C ASP A 74 -11.58 -5.24 -10.11
N ASP A 75 -10.87 -4.62 -11.05
CA ASP A 75 -9.50 -5.00 -11.42
C ASP A 75 -8.44 -3.94 -11.05
N THR A 76 -8.86 -2.80 -10.50
CA THR A 76 -7.98 -1.65 -10.26
C THR A 76 -8.14 -1.11 -8.83
N VAL A 77 -7.02 -0.81 -8.18
CA VAL A 77 -6.94 -0.20 -6.85
C VAL A 77 -6.17 1.13 -6.96
N ALA A 78 -6.69 2.20 -6.36
CA ALA A 78 -5.99 3.47 -6.24
C ALA A 78 -5.50 3.70 -4.80
N LEU A 79 -4.20 3.93 -4.67
CA LEU A 79 -3.54 4.23 -3.40
C LEU A 79 -2.94 5.63 -3.43
N GLN A 80 -2.98 6.32 -2.30
CA GLN A 80 -2.31 7.60 -2.09
C GLN A 80 -1.08 7.41 -1.21
N TYR A 81 0.02 8.01 -1.61
CA TYR A 81 1.29 8.04 -0.89
C TYR A 81 1.53 9.45 -0.38
N GLN A 82 1.70 9.62 0.93
CA GLN A 82 2.18 10.90 1.47
C GLN A 82 3.64 11.08 1.09
N LEU A 83 4.01 12.30 0.71
CA LEU A 83 5.35 12.64 0.24
C LEU A 83 6.01 13.61 1.22
N TYR A 84 7.26 13.29 1.53
CA TYR A 84 8.09 14.03 2.46
C TYR A 84 9.17 14.78 1.68
N ARG A 85 9.61 15.93 2.20
CA ARG A 85 10.90 16.54 1.85
C ARG A 85 12.02 15.90 2.69
N PRO A 86 13.29 16.03 2.30
CA PRO A 86 14.41 15.43 3.04
C PRO A 86 14.49 15.83 4.52
N SER A 87 14.00 17.02 4.88
CA SER A 87 13.99 17.55 6.25
C SER A 87 12.68 17.33 7.01
N ASP A 88 11.67 16.71 6.39
CA ASP A 88 10.38 16.51 7.05
C ASP A 88 10.49 15.40 8.11
N PRO A 89 9.98 15.61 9.33
CA PRO A 89 9.81 14.53 10.28
C PRO A 89 8.65 13.62 9.86
N MET A 90 8.67 12.36 10.29
CA MET A 90 7.66 11.34 9.92
C MET A 90 6.21 11.75 10.21
N CYS A 91 5.97 12.57 11.25
CA CYS A 91 4.63 13.06 11.59
C CYS A 91 4.02 14.02 10.57
N CYS A 92 4.86 14.66 9.75
CA CYS A 92 4.55 15.96 9.20
C CYS A 92 5.08 16.13 7.77
N PRO A 93 4.53 15.39 6.79
CA PRO A 93 4.89 15.53 5.38
C PRO A 93 4.51 16.90 4.83
N THR A 94 5.38 17.50 4.03
CA THR A 94 5.17 18.82 3.39
C THR A 94 5.32 18.80 1.87
N ALA A 95 5.65 17.66 1.26
CA ALA A 95 5.80 17.53 -0.19
C ALA A 95 4.50 17.10 -0.92
N GLY A 96 3.37 17.09 -0.21
CA GLY A 96 2.07 16.73 -0.76
C GLY A 96 1.84 15.23 -0.80
N ALA A 97 1.04 14.77 -1.77
CA ALA A 97 0.74 13.35 -1.93
C ALA A 97 0.65 12.98 -3.42
N ALA A 98 0.93 11.73 -3.74
CA ALA A 98 0.76 11.17 -5.08
C ALA A 98 -0.23 10.00 -5.06
N THR A 99 -1.11 9.95 -6.06
CA THR A 99 -2.00 8.80 -6.27
C THR A 99 -1.41 7.89 -7.33
N VAL A 100 -1.31 6.59 -7.01
CA VAL A 100 -0.86 5.54 -7.93
C VAL A 100 -1.95 4.49 -8.05
N ARG A 101 -2.32 4.17 -9.29
CA ARG A 101 -3.26 3.09 -9.59
C ARG A 101 -2.50 1.81 -9.89
N PHE A 102 -3.05 0.71 -9.40
CA PHE A 102 -2.56 -0.64 -9.63
C PHE A 102 -3.66 -1.46 -10.27
N ARG A 103 -3.32 -2.23 -11.29
CA ARG A 103 -4.28 -3.02 -12.05
C ARG A 103 -3.84 -4.47 -12.17
N TRP A 104 -4.79 -5.39 -12.09
CA TRP A 104 -4.59 -6.78 -12.42
C TRP A 104 -4.50 -6.97 -13.94
N THR A 105 -3.42 -7.58 -14.41
CA THR A 105 -3.17 -7.80 -15.85
C THR A 105 -3.68 -9.16 -16.36
N GLY A 106 -4.34 -9.94 -15.50
CA GLY A 106 -4.69 -11.33 -15.74
C GLY A 106 -3.68 -12.33 -15.18
N ALA A 107 -2.47 -11.88 -14.83
CA ALA A 107 -1.44 -12.71 -14.24
C ALA A 107 -0.69 -12.06 -13.07
N THR A 108 -0.49 -10.74 -13.13
CA THR A 108 0.25 -9.98 -12.11
C THR A 108 -0.43 -8.64 -11.85
N VAL A 109 -0.03 -8.00 -10.75
CA VAL A 109 -0.36 -6.59 -10.53
C VAL A 109 0.65 -5.72 -11.27
N ALA A 110 0.18 -4.69 -11.97
CA ALA A 110 1.01 -3.67 -12.60
C ALA A 110 0.61 -2.27 -12.11
N SER A 111 1.59 -1.41 -11.84
CA SER A 111 1.36 0.01 -11.60
C SER A 111 1.03 0.72 -12.91
N LEU A 112 -0.08 1.46 -12.95
CA LEU A 112 -0.48 2.29 -14.09
C LEU A 112 0.14 3.68 -14.04
N ASP A 113 0.55 4.13 -12.87
CA ASP A 113 1.20 5.42 -12.64
C ASP A 113 2.60 5.19 -12.03
N PRO A 114 3.56 6.12 -12.20
CA PRO A 114 4.87 5.99 -11.58
C PRO A 114 4.80 6.01 -10.06
N LEU A 115 5.52 5.09 -9.42
CA LEU A 115 5.74 5.15 -7.98
C LEU A 115 6.64 6.34 -7.61
N PRO A 116 6.28 7.12 -6.58
CA PRO A 116 7.18 8.13 -6.04
C PRO A 116 8.50 7.51 -5.55
N SER A 117 9.57 8.30 -5.57
CA SER A 117 10.89 7.88 -5.10
C SER A 117 10.84 7.41 -3.64
N THR A 118 11.74 6.52 -3.27
CA THR A 118 12.04 6.12 -1.88
C THR A 118 13.33 6.77 -1.35
N SER A 119 14.01 7.58 -2.15
CA SER A 119 15.27 8.21 -1.74
C SER A 119 15.03 9.27 -0.67
N TRP A 120 15.81 9.21 0.42
CA TRP A 120 15.82 10.20 1.49
C TRP A 120 16.08 11.63 0.98
N ASP A 121 16.91 11.77 -0.04
CA ASP A 121 17.32 13.06 -0.61
C ASP A 121 16.38 13.62 -1.69
N ALA A 122 15.38 12.84 -2.13
CA ALA A 122 14.47 13.29 -3.18
C ALA A 122 13.53 14.41 -2.67
N PRO A 123 13.21 15.42 -3.50
CA PRO A 123 12.39 16.56 -3.09
C PRO A 123 10.94 16.19 -2.74
N ALA A 124 10.43 15.09 -3.28
CA ALA A 124 9.13 14.53 -2.96
C ALA A 124 9.24 13.00 -2.99
N SER A 125 9.18 12.37 -1.83
CA SER A 125 9.48 10.95 -1.72
C SER A 125 8.67 10.28 -0.62
N ARG A 126 8.38 8.99 -0.84
CA ARG A 126 7.46 8.20 -0.02
C ARG A 126 8.14 7.53 1.17
N ARG A 127 9.43 7.80 1.39
CA ARG A 127 10.14 7.40 2.62
C ARG A 127 9.78 8.28 3.79
#